data_AF-A0A0U2XE55-F1
#
_entry.id   AF-A0A0U2XE55-F1
#
_cell.length_a   1.000
_cell.length_b   1.000
_cell.length_c   1.000
_cell.angle_alpha   90.00
_cell.angle_beta   90.00
_cell.angle_gamma   90.00
#
_symmetry.space_group_name_H-M   'P 1'
#
loop_
_entity.id
_entity.type
_entity.pdbx_description
1 polymer ?
#
loop_
_entity_poly.entity_id
_entity_poly.type
_entity_poly.pdbx_seq_one_letter_code
_entity_poly.pdbx_strand_id
1 'polypeptide(L)'
;MLDDVTKDLKKKAQKDSIASAIGHSMNQKKQTNQQKAKQSGETKLASVKTNMATVSESMGNSVKGQFGKKVKETFKKQSENLDKF
;
A
#
# COMPACT_ATOMS: atom_id res chain seq x y z
N MET A 1 36.30 -3.31 42.00
CA MET A 1 34.96 -2.97 42.57
C MET A 1 34.35 -1.75 41.88
N LEU A 2 34.87 -0.52 42.02
CA LEU A 2 34.31 0.66 41.33
C LEU A 2 34.48 0.63 39.80
N ASP A 3 35.60 0.09 39.32
CA ASP A 3 35.85 -0.08 37.88
C ASP A 3 34.92 -1.11 37.23
N ASP A 4 34.61 -2.19 37.95
CA ASP A 4 33.70 -3.24 37.50
C ASP A 4 32.27 -2.70 37.38
N VAL A 5 31.81 -1.96 38.38
CA VAL A 5 30.50 -1.28 38.37
C VAL A 5 30.41 -0.30 37.21
N THR A 6 31.46 0.50 36.97
CA THR A 6 31.50 1.46 35.86
C THR A 6 31.47 0.77 34.50
N LYS A 7 32.18 -0.36 34.37
CA LYS A 7 32.20 -1.17 33.14
C LYS A 7 30.83 -1.78 32.85
N ASP A 8 30.13 -2.27 33.86
CA ASP A 8 28.80 -2.85 33.70
C ASP A 8 27.75 -1.79 33.37
N LEU A 9 27.82 -0.60 33.97
CA LEU A 9 26.98 0.54 33.60
C LEU A 9 27.19 0.96 32.14
N LYS A 10 28.44 1.04 31.67
CA LYS A 10 28.75 1.35 30.26
C LYS A 10 28.18 0.30 29.31
N LYS A 11 28.33 -0.99 29.64
CA LYS A 11 27.75 -2.08 28.84
C LYS A 11 26.23 -2.02 28.79
N LYS A 12 25.58 -1.69 29.92
CA LYS A 12 24.12 -1.55 29.98
C LYS A 12 23.65 -0.38 29.12
N ALA A 13 24.28 0.78 29.25
CA ALA A 13 23.97 1.95 28.43
C ALA A 13 24.14 1.67 26.92
N GLN A 14 25.19 0.93 26.54
CA GLN A 14 25.38 0.49 25.16
C GLN A 14 24.26 -0.43 24.68
N LYS A 15 23.87 -1.43 25.49
CA LYS A 15 22.75 -2.33 25.16
C LYS A 15 21.44 -1.56 24.98
N ASP A 16 21.15 -0.61 25.86
CA ASP A 16 19.93 0.19 25.83
C ASP A 16 19.91 1.12 24.59
N SER A 17 21.06 1.71 24.25
CA SER A 17 21.23 2.51 23.03
C SER A 17 21.01 1.68 21.77
N ILE A 18 21.57 0.46 21.71
CA ILE A 18 21.39 -0.45 20.58
C ILE A 18 19.92 -0.87 20.47
N ALA A 19 19.30 -1.28 21.58
CA ALA A 19 17.90 -1.68 21.60
C ALA A 19 16.97 -0.54 21.13
N SER A 20 17.23 0.69 21.57
CA SER A 20 16.49 1.88 21.14
C SER A 20 16.67 2.15 19.65
N ALA A 21 17.90 2.10 19.14
CA ALA A 21 18.19 2.31 17.71
C ALA A 21 17.49 1.26 16.83
N ILE A 22 17.52 -0.02 17.23
CA ILE A 22 16.82 -1.09 16.53
C ILE A 22 15.30 -0.86 16.59
N GLY A 23 14.76 -0.49 17.76
CA GLY A 23 13.34 -0.18 17.93
C GLY A 23 12.87 0.94 17.01
N HIS A 24 13.63 2.04 16.93
CA HIS A 24 13.34 3.14 16.01
C HIS A 24 13.39 2.70 14.54
N SER A 25 14.43 1.94 14.16
CA SER A 25 14.57 1.42 12.79
C SER A 25 13.40 0.50 12.41
N MET A 26 12.98 -0.39 13.29
CA MET A 26 11.82 -1.27 13.08
C MET A 26 10.52 -0.48 12.93
N ASN A 27 10.30 0.55 13.75
CA ASN A 27 9.13 1.42 13.64
C ASN A 27 9.11 2.20 12.33
N GLN A 28 10.25 2.76 11.91
CA GLN A 28 10.37 3.45 10.62
C GLN A 28 10.10 2.50 9.45
N LYS A 29 10.65 1.27 9.52
CA LYS A 29 10.42 0.25 8.49
C LYS A 29 8.95 -0.16 8.41
N LYS A 30 8.27 -0.32 9.55
CA LYS A 30 6.83 -0.60 9.61
C LYS A 30 6.03 0.50 8.92
N GLN A 31 6.27 1.77 9.29
CA GLN A 31 5.57 2.91 8.69
C GLN A 31 5.83 3.01 7.19
N THR A 32 7.09 2.87 6.77
CA THR A 32 7.48 2.89 5.35
C THR A 32 6.79 1.77 4.57
N ASN A 33 6.75 0.56 5.11
CA ASN A 33 6.10 -0.58 4.46
C ASN A 33 4.59 -0.37 4.33
N GLN A 34 3.94 0.16 5.38
CA GLN A 34 2.51 0.50 5.33
C GLN A 34 2.22 1.54 4.25
N GLN A 35 3.02 2.61 4.18
CA GLN A 35 2.86 3.65 3.17
C GLN A 35 3.09 3.10 1.75
N LYS A 36 4.14 2.30 1.54
CA LYS A 36 4.41 1.66 0.25
C LYS A 36 3.29 0.70 -0.17
N ALA A 37 2.76 -0.08 0.76
CA ALA A 37 1.64 -0.97 0.48
C ALA A 37 0.39 -0.19 0.05
N LYS A 38 0.08 0.90 0.76
CA LYS A 38 -1.03 1.79 0.41
C LYS A 38 -0.85 2.40 -0.99
N GLN A 39 0.30 3.01 -1.26
CA GLN A 39 0.60 3.62 -2.56
C GLN A 39 0.58 2.60 -3.71
N SER A 40 1.13 1.41 -3.50
CA SER A 40 1.10 0.31 -4.47
C SER A 40 -0.34 -0.15 -4.75
N GLY A 41 -1.16 -0.27 -3.71
CA GLY A 41 -2.59 -0.56 -3.82
C GLY A 41 -3.33 0.49 -4.64
N GLU A 42 -3.17 1.78 -4.29
CA GLU A 42 -3.78 2.91 -5.00
C GLU A 42 -3.37 2.95 -6.48
N THR A 43 -2.08 2.74 -6.76
CA THR A 43 -1.56 2.73 -8.14
C THR A 43 -2.14 1.57 -8.96
N LYS A 44 -2.18 0.36 -8.39
CA LYS A 44 -2.78 -0.80 -9.06
C LYS A 44 -4.27 -0.60 -9.28
N LEU A 45 -4.98 -0.06 -8.30
CA LEU A 45 -6.41 0.22 -8.39
C LEU A 45 -6.70 1.24 -9.52
N ALA A 46 -5.92 2.31 -9.60
CA ALA A 46 -6.03 3.30 -10.67
C ALA A 46 -5.75 2.69 -12.05
N SER A 47 -4.75 1.82 -12.16
CA SER A 47 -4.45 1.10 -13.40
C SER A 47 -5.59 0.17 -13.82
N VAL A 48 -6.16 -0.59 -12.88
CA VAL A 48 -7.33 -1.45 -13.14
C VAL A 48 -8.53 -0.63 -13.63
N LYS A 49 -8.84 0.50 -12.98
CA LYS A 49 -9.93 1.39 -13.41
C LYS A 49 -9.71 1.93 -14.81
N THR A 50 -8.48 2.37 -15.12
CA THR A 50 -8.11 2.85 -16.45
C THR A 50 -8.30 1.75 -17.50
N ASN A 51 -7.79 0.56 -17.24
CA ASN A 51 -7.94 -0.58 -18.16
C ASN A 51 -9.41 -0.97 -18.36
N MET A 52 -10.20 -0.97 -17.29
CA MET A 52 -11.64 -1.24 -17.36
C MET A 52 -12.37 -0.20 -18.20
N ALA A 53 -12.05 1.09 -18.06
CA ALA A 53 -12.62 2.15 -18.88
C ALA A 53 -12.29 1.92 -20.36
N THR A 54 -11.03 1.64 -20.69
CA THR A 54 -10.58 1.35 -22.07
C THR A 54 -11.28 0.13 -22.66
N VAL A 55 -11.36 -0.99 -21.93
CA VAL A 55 -12.04 -2.20 -22.39
C VAL A 55 -13.54 -1.95 -22.55
N SER A 56 -14.16 -1.26 -21.59
CA SER A 56 -15.57 -0.89 -21.64
C SER A 56 -15.91 -0.05 -22.87
N GLU A 57 -15.07 0.93 -23.17
CA GLU A 57 -15.23 1.79 -24.33
C GLU A 57 -15.05 1.01 -25.63
N SER A 58 -13.95 0.24 -25.75
CA SER A 58 -13.69 -0.59 -26.93
C SER A 58 -14.85 -1.55 -27.18
N MET A 59 -15.22 -2.36 -26.18
CA MET A 59 -16.23 -3.40 -26.30
C MET A 59 -17.64 -2.81 -26.47
N GLY A 60 -17.97 -1.75 -25.74
CA GLY A 60 -19.24 -1.05 -25.88
C GLY A 60 -19.40 -0.30 -27.20
N ASN A 61 -18.30 0.08 -27.86
CA ASN A 61 -18.32 0.68 -29.20
C ASN A 61 -18.31 -0.40 -30.31
N SER A 62 -17.69 -1.56 -30.07
CA SER A 62 -17.72 -2.70 -31.00
C SER A 62 -19.11 -3.30 -31.17
N VAL A 63 -19.97 -3.20 -30.15
CA VAL A 63 -21.33 -3.75 -30.18
C VAL A 63 -22.35 -2.63 -30.06
N LYS A 64 -23.18 -2.43 -31.09
CA LYS A 64 -24.16 -1.32 -31.14
C LYS A 64 -25.42 -1.62 -30.32
N GLY A 65 -26.22 -0.57 -30.08
CA GLY A 65 -27.56 -0.70 -29.51
C GLY A 65 -27.58 -0.95 -28.00
N GLN A 66 -28.66 -1.56 -27.51
CA GLN A 66 -28.89 -1.78 -26.08
C GLN A 66 -27.85 -2.69 -25.42
N PHE A 67 -27.27 -3.63 -26.18
CA PHE A 67 -26.21 -4.49 -25.67
C PHE A 67 -24.95 -3.69 -25.34
N GLY A 68 -24.48 -2.83 -26.26
CA GLY A 68 -23.33 -1.95 -26.02
C GLY A 68 -23.52 -1.02 -24.83
N LYS A 69 -24.74 -0.47 -24.66
CA LYS A 69 -25.10 0.33 -23.47
C LYS A 69 -24.95 -0.49 -22.19
N LYS A 70 -25.48 -1.71 -22.16
CA LYS A 70 -25.42 -2.59 -20.99
C LYS A 70 -23.99 -3.02 -20.63
N VAL A 71 -23.13 -3.22 -21.63
CA VAL A 71 -21.69 -3.45 -21.43
C VAL A 71 -21.06 -2.25 -20.71
N LYS A 72 -21.26 -1.03 -21.22
CA LYS A 72 -20.73 0.20 -20.60
C LYS A 72 -21.20 0.38 -19.16
N GLU A 73 -22.49 0.19 -18.90
CA GLU A 73 -23.07 0.29 -17.57
C GLU A 73 -22.51 -0.76 -16.59
N THR A 74 -22.28 -1.99 -17.06
CA THR A 74 -21.74 -3.07 -16.21
C THR A 74 -20.32 -2.76 -15.75
N PHE A 75 -19.46 -2.32 -16.69
CA PHE A 75 -18.11 -1.90 -16.36
C PHE A 75 -18.08 -0.65 -15.47
N LYS A 76 -18.98 0.31 -15.67
CA LYS A 76 -19.12 1.48 -14.79
C LYS A 76 -19.45 1.05 -13.35
N LYS A 77 -20.46 0.18 -13.17
CA LYS A 77 -20.82 -0.34 -11.84
C LYS A 77 -19.68 -1.11 -11.18
N GLN A 78 -18.94 -1.91 -11.94
CA GLN A 78 -17.77 -2.61 -11.41
C GLN A 78 -16.65 -1.61 -11.01
N SER A 79 -16.43 -0.55 -11.78
CA SER A 79 -15.48 0.51 -11.42
C SER A 79 -15.88 1.27 -10.14
N GLU A 80 -17.17 1.58 -9.98
CA GLU A 80 -17.70 2.23 -8.77
C GLU A 80 -17.59 1.31 -7.53
N ASN A 81 -17.72 0.00 -7.70
CA ASN A 81 -17.47 -0.95 -6.61
C ASN A 81 -16.00 -0.99 -6.20
N LEU A 82 -15.07 -0.72 -7.13
CA LEU A 82 -13.65 -0.56 -6.83
C LEU A 82 -13.32 0.77 -6.13
N ASP A 83 -14.23 1.75 -6.08
CA ASP A 83 -14.05 2.97 -5.26
C ASP A 83 -14.33 2.72 -3.77
N LYS A 84 -14.97 1.60 -3.43
CA LYS A 84 -15.32 1.21 -2.05
C LYS A 84 -14.24 0.35 -1.38
N PHE A 85 -13.14 0.09 -2.07
CA PHE A 85 -12.02 -0.75 -1.65
C PHE A 85 -10.83 0.12 -1.25
#